data_AF-A0A654E4Z4-F1
#
_entry.id   AF-A0A654E4Z4-F1
#
_cell.length_a   1.000
_cell.length_b   1.000
_cell.length_c   1.000
_cell.angle_alpha   90.00
_cell.angle_beta   90.00
_cell.angle_gamma   90.00
#
_symmetry.space_group_name_H-M   'P 1'
#
loop_
_entity.id
_entity.type
_entity.pdbx_description
1 polymer ?
#
loop_
_entity_poly.entity_id
_entity_poly.type
_entity_poly.pdbx_seq_one_letter_code
_entity_poly.pdbx_strand_id
1 'polypeptide(L)'
;MNKEAAKHHKEAHIHGEKHFLSKFQDYLGEFVYGAIDGSVTTFAVVAGSAGAGLDSAVVIILGFANLIADGFAMSVGSYLSTKSEQQNYHKHKQIEYWEVDHMPEKEREEIREIYAAKGFEGDLLDQVVATITADKDRWVDVMMKEELEMAEETKSPLAMGFVTFISFISLGFIPLIIYVGDYIQPISADLFLISSLLTGVCFLGIGYLKSIVTNTPKLQSIMETLLLGGAAATLSYFVGNILERIIS
;
A
#
# COMPACT_ATOMS: atom_id res chain seq x y z
N MET A 1 11.79 -45.87 -9.21
CA MET A 1 10.58 -45.56 -10.01
C MET A 1 9.54 -44.99 -9.06
N ASN A 2 9.17 -43.74 -9.34
CA ASN A 2 8.53 -42.77 -8.46
C ASN A 2 7.01 -42.95 -8.41
N LYS A 3 6.41 -43.13 -7.22
CA LYS A 3 4.96 -43.01 -6.98
C LYS A 3 4.70 -42.63 -5.52
N GLU A 4 5.09 -41.43 -5.13
CA GLU A 4 4.52 -40.78 -3.95
C GLU A 4 4.67 -39.25 -4.11
N ALA A 5 4.12 -38.77 -5.22
CA ALA A 5 3.94 -37.35 -5.44
C ALA A 5 2.93 -36.83 -4.41
N ALA A 6 3.44 -35.98 -3.52
CA ALA A 6 2.78 -34.83 -2.92
C ALA A 6 1.27 -35.01 -2.67
N LYS A 7 0.97 -35.40 -1.44
CA LYS A 7 -0.33 -35.24 -0.79
C LYS A 7 -0.62 -33.72 -0.69
N HIS A 8 -1.02 -33.10 -1.81
CA HIS A 8 -1.52 -31.74 -1.86
C HIS A 8 -2.61 -31.59 -0.78
N HIS A 9 -2.35 -30.71 0.18
CA HIS A 9 -3.25 -30.44 1.30
C HIS A 9 -4.67 -30.13 0.81
N LYS A 10 -5.64 -30.79 1.44
CA LYS A 10 -7.09 -30.64 1.28
C LYS A 10 -7.63 -29.30 1.83
N GLU A 11 -6.85 -28.22 1.81
CA GLU A 11 -7.27 -26.89 2.28
C GLU A 11 -7.92 -26.05 1.16
N ALA A 12 -7.67 -26.41 -0.10
CA ALA A 12 -8.29 -25.76 -1.26
C ALA A 12 -9.82 -25.84 -1.27
N HIS A 13 -10.42 -26.78 -0.53
CA HIS A 13 -11.88 -26.91 -0.41
C HIS A 13 -12.50 -26.10 0.75
N ILE A 14 -11.69 -25.50 1.64
CA ILE A 14 -12.17 -24.59 2.70
C ILE A 14 -12.05 -23.12 2.23
N HIS A 15 -11.06 -22.82 1.37
CA HIS A 15 -10.94 -21.54 0.67
C HIS A 15 -11.57 -21.60 -0.73
N GLY A 16 -12.89 -21.83 -0.76
CA GLY A 16 -13.65 -21.93 -2.00
C GLY A 16 -13.71 -20.63 -2.82
N GLU A 17 -13.51 -20.78 -4.14
CA GLU A 17 -13.98 -19.89 -5.21
C GLU A 17 -13.56 -18.41 -5.19
N LYS A 18 -12.26 -18.08 -5.24
CA LYS A 18 -11.84 -16.66 -5.29
C LYS A 18 -10.62 -16.34 -6.17
N HIS A 19 -10.36 -17.01 -7.29
CA HIS A 19 -9.15 -16.69 -8.09
C HIS A 19 -9.12 -15.23 -8.62
N PHE A 20 -10.27 -14.59 -8.87
CA PHE A 20 -10.33 -13.15 -9.21
C PHE A 20 -10.35 -12.26 -7.96
N LEU A 21 -11.08 -12.65 -6.93
CA LEU A 21 -11.20 -11.89 -5.68
C LEU A 21 -9.91 -11.90 -4.85
N SER A 22 -9.09 -12.96 -4.93
CA SER A 22 -7.76 -13.05 -4.32
C SER A 22 -6.81 -12.03 -4.96
N LYS A 23 -6.72 -11.98 -6.30
CA LYS A 23 -5.91 -10.97 -6.98
C LYS A 23 -6.37 -9.56 -6.63
N PHE A 24 -7.68 -9.32 -6.57
CA PHE A 24 -8.19 -8.00 -6.18
C PHE A 24 -7.85 -7.67 -4.72
N GLN A 25 -7.85 -8.66 -3.83
CA GLN A 25 -7.47 -8.51 -2.44
C GLN A 25 -5.98 -8.15 -2.28
N ASP A 26 -5.10 -8.68 -3.15
CA ASP A 26 -3.66 -8.39 -3.14
C ASP A 26 -3.35 -6.91 -3.46
N TYR A 27 -4.19 -6.27 -4.28
CA TYR A 27 -4.07 -4.87 -4.67
C TYR A 27 -5.03 -3.92 -3.92
N LEU A 28 -5.97 -4.47 -3.14
CA LEU A 28 -6.96 -3.65 -2.41
C LEU A 28 -6.29 -2.75 -1.38
N GLY A 29 -5.23 -3.23 -0.73
CA GLY A 29 -4.44 -2.41 0.19
C GLY A 29 -3.83 -1.20 -0.50
N GLU A 30 -3.24 -1.40 -1.67
CA GLU A 30 -2.65 -0.32 -2.49
C GLU A 30 -3.72 0.66 -2.98
N PHE A 31 -4.87 0.13 -3.41
CA PHE A 31 -6.01 0.95 -3.82
C PHE A 31 -6.48 1.84 -2.67
N VAL A 32 -6.71 1.28 -1.49
CA VAL A 32 -7.14 2.04 -0.30
C VAL A 32 -6.09 3.08 0.08
N TYR A 33 -4.80 2.72 0.02
CA TYR A 33 -3.71 3.64 0.31
C TYR A 33 -3.72 4.87 -0.62
N GLY A 34 -3.75 4.68 -1.95
CA GLY A 34 -3.85 5.78 -2.90
C GLY A 34 -5.17 6.55 -2.83
N ALA A 35 -6.29 5.88 -2.52
CA ALA A 35 -7.59 6.51 -2.35
C ALA A 35 -7.63 7.46 -1.14
N ILE A 36 -7.07 7.03 0.01
CA ILE A 36 -6.94 7.87 1.21
C ILE A 36 -6.12 9.11 0.86
N ASP A 37 -4.93 8.93 0.30
CA ASP A 37 -4.02 10.05 0.06
C ASP A 37 -4.61 11.04 -0.96
N GLY A 38 -5.15 10.54 -2.08
CA GLY A 38 -5.74 11.38 -3.12
C GLY A 38 -6.94 12.20 -2.65
N SER A 39 -7.85 11.58 -1.89
CA SER A 39 -9.02 12.28 -1.35
C SER A 39 -8.66 13.28 -0.25
N VAL A 40 -7.69 12.95 0.62
CA VAL A 40 -7.25 13.85 1.70
C VAL A 40 -6.47 15.05 1.16
N THR A 41 -5.47 14.82 0.31
CA THR A 41 -4.60 15.89 -0.23
C THR A 41 -5.40 16.84 -1.13
N THR A 42 -6.24 16.31 -2.02
CA THR A 42 -7.04 17.15 -2.91
C THR A 42 -8.09 17.94 -2.13
N PHE A 43 -8.73 17.34 -1.13
CA PHE A 43 -9.65 18.07 -0.27
C PHE A 43 -8.93 19.12 0.58
N ALA A 44 -7.69 18.87 1.02
CA ALA A 44 -6.88 19.88 1.69
C ALA A 44 -6.60 21.08 0.78
N VAL A 45 -6.33 20.88 -0.52
CA VAL A 45 -6.18 21.99 -1.49
C VAL A 45 -7.48 22.78 -1.64
N VAL A 46 -8.62 22.08 -1.73
CA VAL A 46 -9.95 22.72 -1.77
C VAL A 46 -10.20 23.54 -0.49
N ALA A 47 -9.94 22.96 0.68
CA ALA A 47 -10.14 23.61 1.97
C ALA A 47 -9.21 24.81 2.17
N GLY A 48 -7.95 24.71 1.77
CA GLY A 48 -6.99 25.82 1.81
C GLY A 48 -7.41 26.97 0.89
N SER A 49 -7.87 26.64 -0.32
CA SER A 49 -8.37 27.64 -1.28
C SER A 49 -9.64 28.33 -0.77
N ALA A 50 -10.56 27.57 -0.18
CA ALA A 50 -11.77 28.11 0.45
C ALA A 50 -11.43 28.99 1.65
N GLY A 51 -10.47 28.58 2.49
CA GLY A 51 -9.99 29.37 3.62
C GLY A 51 -9.33 30.68 3.20
N ALA A 52 -8.65 30.68 2.05
CA ALA A 52 -8.08 31.88 1.44
C ALA A 52 -9.08 32.69 0.59
N GLY A 53 -10.37 32.32 0.55
CA GLY A 53 -11.40 33.03 -0.20
C GLY A 53 -11.18 33.06 -1.72
N LEU A 54 -10.48 32.07 -2.28
CA LEU A 54 -10.15 32.02 -3.70
C LEU A 54 -11.36 31.63 -4.57
N ASP A 55 -11.41 32.17 -5.78
CA ASP A 55 -12.46 31.86 -6.76
C ASP A 55 -12.45 30.38 -7.18
N SER A 56 -13.63 29.85 -7.54
CA SER A 56 -13.81 28.47 -8.01
C SER A 56 -12.85 28.06 -9.15
N ALA A 57 -12.52 29.00 -10.05
CA ALA A 57 -11.58 28.74 -11.14
C ALA A 57 -10.18 28.42 -10.61
N VAL A 58 -9.73 29.10 -9.56
CA VAL A 58 -8.43 28.85 -8.91
C VAL A 58 -8.45 27.50 -8.21
N VAL A 59 -9.54 27.16 -7.52
CA VAL A 59 -9.73 25.84 -6.89
C VAL A 59 -9.61 24.71 -7.91
N ILE A 60 -10.23 24.86 -9.08
CA ILE A 60 -10.14 23.86 -10.17
C ILE A 60 -8.70 23.74 -10.66
N ILE A 61 -8.03 24.86 -10.98
CA ILE A 61 -6.67 24.83 -11.52
C ILE A 61 -5.71 24.18 -10.54
N LEU A 62 -5.69 24.63 -9.28
CA LEU A 62 -4.80 24.10 -8.24
C LEU A 62 -5.18 22.65 -7.88
N GLY A 63 -6.47 22.36 -7.77
CA GLY A 63 -6.96 21.03 -7.46
C GLY A 63 -6.56 20.00 -8.51
N PHE A 64 -6.75 20.28 -9.81
CA PHE A 64 -6.34 19.36 -10.87
C PHE A 64 -4.82 19.26 -11.02
N ALA A 65 -4.10 20.37 -10.89
CA ALA A 65 -2.64 20.36 -10.93
C ALA A 65 -2.08 19.47 -9.80
N ASN A 66 -2.58 19.64 -8.57
CA ASN A 66 -2.23 18.82 -7.43
C ASN A 66 -2.61 17.36 -7.64
N LEU A 67 -3.86 17.10 -8.03
CA LEU A 67 -4.39 15.75 -8.22
C LEU A 67 -3.53 14.92 -9.20
N ILE A 68 -3.16 15.50 -10.34
CA ILE A 68 -2.37 14.81 -11.36
C ILE A 68 -0.90 14.68 -10.93
N ALA A 69 -0.30 15.77 -10.41
CA ALA A 69 1.11 15.79 -10.04
C ALA A 69 1.39 14.84 -8.86
N ASP A 70 0.62 14.94 -7.78
CA ASP A 70 0.79 14.11 -6.58
C ASP A 70 0.43 12.66 -6.88
N GLY A 71 -0.66 12.42 -7.61
CA GLY A 71 -1.04 11.07 -8.02
C GLY A 71 0.07 10.40 -8.82
N PHE A 72 0.69 11.12 -9.78
CA PHE A 72 1.80 10.58 -10.56
C PHE A 72 3.05 10.36 -9.69
N ALA A 73 3.39 11.30 -8.81
CA ALA A 73 4.53 11.16 -7.90
C ALA A 73 4.37 9.93 -6.98
N MET A 74 3.17 9.74 -6.42
CA MET A 74 2.85 8.60 -5.57
C MET A 74 2.87 7.27 -6.35
N SER A 75 2.36 7.27 -7.58
CA SER A 75 2.42 6.11 -8.49
C SER A 75 3.86 5.69 -8.82
N VAL A 76 4.72 6.66 -9.13
CA VAL A 76 6.16 6.42 -9.35
C VAL A 76 6.81 5.92 -8.06
N GLY A 77 6.45 6.48 -6.90
CA GLY A 77 6.91 6.02 -5.59
C GLY A 77 6.57 4.55 -5.33
N SER A 78 5.32 4.16 -5.54
CA SER A 78 4.85 2.78 -5.38
C SER A 78 5.58 1.83 -6.34
N TYR A 79 5.69 2.20 -7.63
CA TYR A 79 6.47 1.43 -8.61
C TYR A 79 7.93 1.24 -8.19
N LEU A 80 8.61 2.31 -7.77
CA LEU A 80 10.02 2.25 -7.39
C LEU A 80 10.21 1.47 -6.09
N SER A 81 9.28 1.57 -5.14
CA SER A 81 9.34 0.80 -3.89
C SER A 81 9.27 -0.70 -4.17
N THR A 82 8.21 -1.16 -4.86
CA THR A 82 8.04 -2.58 -5.20
C THR A 82 9.20 -3.10 -6.06
N LYS A 83 9.68 -2.30 -7.02
CA LYS A 83 10.82 -2.69 -7.85
C LYS A 83 12.11 -2.80 -7.03
N SER A 84 12.33 -1.89 -6.08
CA SER A 84 13.52 -1.91 -5.23
C SER A 84 13.51 -3.10 -4.30
N GLU A 85 12.36 -3.46 -3.73
CA GLU A 85 12.20 -4.67 -2.91
C GLU A 85 12.53 -5.94 -3.70
N GLN A 86 12.02 -6.07 -4.93
CA GLN A 86 12.35 -7.19 -5.82
C GLN A 86 13.82 -7.25 -6.16
N GLN A 87 14.43 -6.11 -6.52
CA GLN A 87 15.85 -6.03 -6.84
C GLN A 87 16.72 -6.37 -5.63
N ASN A 88 16.33 -5.90 -4.43
CA ASN A 88 17.05 -6.20 -3.20
C ASN A 88 16.97 -7.69 -2.86
N TYR A 89 15.78 -8.29 -2.96
CA TYR A 89 15.57 -9.73 -2.75
C TYR A 89 16.45 -10.56 -3.70
N HIS A 90 16.42 -10.27 -5.01
CA HIS A 90 17.22 -11.01 -5.99
C HIS A 90 18.73 -10.82 -5.80
N LYS A 91 19.16 -9.61 -5.41
CA LYS A 91 20.56 -9.35 -5.08
C LYS A 91 21.02 -10.21 -3.91
N HIS A 92 20.27 -10.24 -2.81
CA HIS A 92 20.61 -11.06 -1.65
C HIS A 92 20.55 -12.54 -1.97
N LYS A 93 19.55 -13.00 -2.72
CA LYS A 93 19.45 -14.39 -3.18
C LYS A 93 20.69 -14.82 -3.98
N GLN A 94 21.25 -13.95 -4.82
CA GLN A 94 22.48 -14.24 -5.57
C GLN A 94 23.72 -14.32 -4.68
N ILE A 95 23.80 -13.48 -3.65
CA ILE A 95 24.87 -13.52 -2.65
C ILE A 95 24.81 -14.83 -1.90
N GLU A 96 23.63 -15.23 -1.45
CA GLU A 96 23.40 -16.49 -0.73
C GLU A 96 23.78 -17.71 -1.57
N TYR A 97 23.40 -17.74 -2.86
CA TYR A 97 23.85 -18.79 -3.78
C TYR A 97 25.38 -18.86 -3.93
N TRP A 98 26.07 -17.71 -3.83
CA TRP A 98 27.53 -17.65 -3.90
C TRP A 98 28.15 -18.13 -2.59
N GLU A 99 27.61 -17.76 -1.43
CA GLU A 99 28.09 -18.19 -0.11
C GLU A 99 27.93 -19.70 0.08
N VAL A 100 26.79 -20.27 -0.34
CA VAL A 100 26.59 -21.73 -0.33
C VAL A 100 27.61 -22.48 -1.22
N ASP A 101 28.06 -21.88 -2.33
CA ASP A 101 29.07 -22.50 -3.21
C ASP A 101 30.50 -22.35 -2.70
N HIS A 102 30.83 -21.22 -2.07
CA HIS A 102 32.22 -20.86 -1.74
C HIS A 102 32.56 -21.03 -0.26
N MET A 103 31.55 -21.03 0.61
CA MET A 103 31.68 -21.08 2.07
C MET A 103 30.72 -22.12 2.72
N PRO A 104 30.52 -23.32 2.16
CA PRO A 104 29.45 -24.24 2.56
C PRO A 104 29.51 -24.69 4.03
N GLU A 105 30.71 -24.74 4.63
CA GLU A 105 30.86 -25.13 6.04
C GLU A 105 30.37 -24.02 7.00
N LYS A 106 30.56 -22.75 6.63
CA LYS A 106 30.05 -21.61 7.41
C LYS A 106 28.52 -21.56 7.31
N GLU A 107 27.99 -21.63 6.08
CA GLU A 107 26.55 -21.60 5.83
C GLU A 107 25.80 -22.79 6.47
N ARG A 108 26.46 -23.95 6.63
CA ARG A 108 25.91 -25.10 7.36
C ARG A 108 25.80 -24.84 8.85
N GLU A 109 26.80 -24.19 9.40
CA GLU A 109 26.80 -23.82 10.82
C GLU A 109 25.73 -22.77 11.10
N GLU A 110 25.48 -21.84 10.19
CA GLU A 110 24.39 -20.86 10.33
C GLU A 110 23.01 -21.55 10.34
N ILE A 111 22.77 -22.53 9.46
CA ILE A 111 21.56 -23.36 9.54
C ILE A 111 21.49 -24.11 10.88
N ARG A 112 22.60 -24.64 11.38
CA ARG A 112 22.65 -25.30 12.69
C ARG A 112 22.26 -24.33 13.81
N GLU A 113 22.82 -23.13 13.84
CA GLU A 113 22.55 -22.10 14.84
C GLU A 113 21.08 -21.66 14.81
N ILE A 114 20.52 -21.40 13.61
CA ILE A 114 19.11 -21.03 13.42
C ILE A 114 18.18 -22.09 14.03
N TYR A 115 18.41 -23.36 13.73
CA TYR A 115 17.53 -24.43 14.22
C TYR A 115 17.82 -24.82 15.68
N ALA A 116 19.05 -24.69 16.16
CA ALA A 116 19.35 -24.83 17.58
C ALA A 116 18.60 -23.77 18.41
N ALA A 117 18.53 -22.52 17.94
CA ALA A 117 17.77 -21.45 18.58
C ALA A 117 16.25 -21.75 18.60
N LYS A 118 15.75 -22.57 17.68
CA LYS A 118 14.36 -23.07 17.65
C LYS A 118 14.12 -24.28 18.56
N GLY A 119 15.15 -24.75 19.28
CA GLY A 119 15.06 -25.86 20.24
C GLY A 119 15.35 -27.25 19.65
N PHE A 120 15.93 -27.33 18.45
CA PHE A 120 16.39 -28.59 17.89
C PHE A 120 17.76 -28.96 18.46
N GLU A 121 17.94 -30.20 18.91
CA GLU A 121 19.18 -30.66 19.56
C GLU A 121 19.60 -32.06 19.10
N GLY A 122 20.89 -32.38 19.31
CA GLY A 122 21.46 -33.72 19.07
C GLY A 122 21.26 -34.23 17.64
N ASP A 123 21.02 -35.54 17.52
CA ASP A 123 20.86 -36.23 16.22
C ASP A 123 19.73 -35.64 15.36
N LEU A 124 18.69 -35.05 15.98
CA LEU A 124 17.59 -34.44 15.24
C LEU A 124 18.05 -33.16 14.54
N LEU A 125 18.84 -32.32 15.23
CA LEU A 125 19.42 -31.13 14.63
C LEU A 125 20.31 -31.50 13.42
N ASP A 126 21.19 -32.49 13.59
CA ASP A 126 22.05 -32.96 12.50
C ASP A 126 21.26 -33.44 11.28
N GLN A 127 20.16 -34.17 11.50
CA GLN A 127 19.27 -34.62 10.43
C GLN A 127 18.57 -33.45 9.71
N VAL A 128 18.15 -32.42 10.45
CA VAL A 128 17.53 -31.22 9.88
C VAL A 128 18.53 -30.45 9.02
N VAL A 129 19.73 -30.18 9.54
CA VAL A 129 20.79 -29.49 8.80
C VAL A 129 21.14 -30.27 7.54
N ALA A 130 21.37 -31.59 7.65
CA ALA A 130 21.68 -32.44 6.49
C ALA A 130 20.54 -32.45 5.45
N THR A 131 19.28 -32.47 5.91
CA THR A 131 18.12 -32.48 5.02
C THR A 131 17.97 -31.17 4.27
N ILE A 132 18.14 -30.03 4.94
CA ILE A 132 18.04 -28.70 4.33
C ILE A 132 19.18 -28.49 3.33
N THR A 133 20.42 -28.76 3.75
CA THR A 133 21.63 -28.50 2.95
C THR A 133 21.86 -29.52 1.83
N ALA A 134 21.03 -30.56 1.73
CA ALA A 134 21.08 -31.53 0.63
C ALA A 134 20.54 -30.98 -0.71
N ASP A 135 19.75 -29.90 -0.68
CA ASP A 135 19.22 -29.24 -1.88
C ASP A 135 19.54 -27.75 -1.82
N LYS A 136 20.24 -27.26 -2.86
CA LYS A 136 20.77 -25.89 -2.87
C LYS A 136 19.65 -24.85 -2.83
N ASP A 137 18.58 -25.05 -3.59
CA ASP A 137 17.49 -24.09 -3.68
C ASP A 137 16.75 -23.98 -2.34
N ARG A 138 16.50 -25.13 -1.69
CA ARG A 138 15.93 -25.16 -0.34
C ARG A 138 16.85 -24.55 0.71
N TRP A 139 18.15 -24.78 0.63
CA TRP A 139 19.11 -24.18 1.56
C TRP A 139 19.08 -22.65 1.45
N VAL A 140 19.24 -22.12 0.24
CA VAL A 140 19.16 -20.68 -0.03
C VAL A 140 17.80 -20.11 0.38
N ASP A 141 16.70 -20.79 0.06
CA ASP A 141 15.36 -20.33 0.43
C ASP A 141 15.15 -20.31 1.96
N VAL A 142 15.82 -21.19 2.72
CA VAL A 142 15.80 -21.17 4.19
C VAL A 142 16.63 -19.98 4.70
N MET A 143 17.83 -19.77 4.19
CA MET A 143 18.68 -18.63 4.59
C MET A 143 18.01 -17.29 4.31
N MET A 144 17.44 -17.12 3.10
CA MET A 144 16.67 -15.92 2.75
C MET A 144 15.54 -15.61 3.74
N LYS A 145 14.88 -16.63 4.30
CA LYS A 145 13.73 -16.46 5.19
C LYS A 145 14.10 -16.37 6.67
N GLU A 146 15.08 -17.16 7.10
CA GLU A 146 15.40 -17.35 8.51
C GLU A 146 16.57 -16.49 8.97
N GLU A 147 17.56 -16.27 8.10
CA GLU A 147 18.71 -15.42 8.42
C GLU A 147 18.44 -13.96 8.01
N LEU A 148 18.01 -13.74 6.76
CA LEU A 148 17.80 -12.39 6.22
C LEU A 148 16.39 -11.84 6.46
N GLU A 149 15.46 -12.66 6.95
CA GLU A 149 14.04 -12.32 7.15
C GLU A 149 13.37 -11.73 5.89
N MET A 150 13.84 -12.13 4.70
CA MET A 150 13.37 -11.62 3.42
C MET A 150 12.33 -12.55 2.78
N ALA A 151 11.18 -11.99 2.44
CA ALA A 151 10.17 -12.63 1.60
C ALA A 151 10.26 -12.11 0.17
N GLU A 152 9.95 -12.97 -0.81
CA GLU A 152 9.88 -12.56 -2.22
C GLU A 152 8.63 -11.71 -2.46
N GLU A 153 8.82 -10.48 -2.94
CA GLU A 153 7.71 -9.64 -3.40
C GLU A 153 7.29 -10.06 -4.82
N THR A 154 6.08 -10.62 -4.93
CA THR A 154 5.56 -11.20 -6.18
C THR A 154 4.64 -10.25 -6.95
N LYS A 155 4.27 -9.11 -6.36
CA LYS A 155 3.43 -8.10 -7.01
C LYS A 155 4.17 -7.43 -8.15
N SER A 156 3.44 -7.11 -9.22
CA SER A 156 4.04 -6.38 -10.35
C SER A 156 4.24 -4.92 -9.96
N PRO A 157 5.47 -4.35 -10.06
CA PRO A 157 5.69 -2.94 -9.76
C PRO A 157 4.84 -2.01 -10.61
N LEU A 158 4.64 -2.36 -11.89
CA LEU A 158 3.81 -1.57 -12.81
C LEU A 158 2.34 -1.61 -12.41
N ALA A 159 1.84 -2.78 -11.98
CA ALA A 159 0.47 -2.90 -11.51
C ALA A 159 0.25 -2.11 -10.20
N MET A 160 1.21 -2.17 -9.27
CA MET A 160 1.17 -1.40 -8.02
C MET A 160 1.05 0.09 -8.32
N GLY A 161 2.01 0.66 -9.06
CA GLY A 161 1.96 2.09 -9.44
C GLY A 161 0.69 2.48 -10.20
N PHE A 162 0.17 1.63 -11.09
CA PHE A 162 -1.07 1.90 -11.82
C PHE A 162 -2.30 1.93 -10.88
N VAL A 163 -2.40 0.96 -9.96
CA VAL A 163 -3.50 0.91 -8.99
C VAL A 163 -3.48 2.15 -8.09
N THR A 164 -2.30 2.56 -7.60
CA THR A 164 -2.12 3.79 -6.82
C THR A 164 -2.59 5.01 -7.59
N PHE A 165 -2.16 5.14 -8.87
CA PHE A 165 -2.54 6.30 -9.68
C PHE A 165 -4.06 6.38 -9.87
N ILE A 166 -4.68 5.27 -10.27
CA ILE A 166 -6.12 5.25 -10.55
C ILE A 166 -6.93 5.49 -9.27
N SER A 167 -6.55 4.88 -8.13
CA SER A 167 -7.25 5.12 -6.87
C SER A 167 -7.10 6.57 -6.40
N PHE A 168 -5.90 7.14 -6.51
CA PHE A 168 -5.63 8.53 -6.17
C PHE A 168 -6.47 9.49 -7.01
N ILE A 169 -6.44 9.37 -8.34
CA ILE A 169 -7.17 10.26 -9.24
C ILE A 169 -8.68 10.11 -9.05
N SER A 170 -9.19 8.88 -8.98
CA SER A 170 -10.64 8.64 -8.94
C SER A 170 -11.29 9.12 -7.65
N LEU A 171 -10.67 8.89 -6.49
CA LEU A 171 -11.20 9.35 -5.21
C LEU A 171 -10.78 10.79 -4.90
N GLY A 172 -9.59 11.22 -5.31
CA GLY A 172 -9.13 12.60 -5.21
C GLY A 172 -9.90 13.58 -6.08
N PHE A 173 -10.57 13.11 -7.14
CA PHE A 173 -11.45 13.95 -7.93
C PHE A 173 -12.75 14.34 -7.19
N ILE A 174 -13.21 13.55 -6.21
CA ILE A 174 -14.50 13.76 -5.54
C ILE A 174 -14.66 15.17 -4.95
N PRO A 175 -13.70 15.72 -4.19
CA PRO A 175 -13.75 17.11 -3.72
C PRO A 175 -13.95 18.16 -4.81
N LEU A 176 -13.48 17.90 -6.04
CA LEU A 176 -13.50 18.84 -7.17
C LEU A 176 -14.78 18.75 -8.00
N ILE A 177 -15.55 17.66 -7.91
CA ILE A 177 -16.75 17.42 -8.73
C ILE A 177 -17.71 18.60 -8.67
N ILE A 178 -17.96 19.16 -7.48
CA ILE A 178 -18.94 20.23 -7.32
C ILE A 178 -18.46 21.55 -7.95
N TYR A 179 -17.15 21.84 -7.88
CA TYR A 179 -16.57 23.04 -8.50
C TYR A 179 -16.59 22.94 -10.03
N VAL A 180 -16.33 21.75 -10.58
CA VAL A 180 -16.50 21.50 -12.03
C VAL A 180 -17.98 21.64 -12.43
N GLY A 181 -18.90 21.15 -11.61
CA GLY A 181 -20.34 21.29 -11.83
C GLY A 181 -20.78 22.75 -11.89
N ASP A 182 -20.34 23.57 -10.94
CA ASP A 182 -20.61 25.01 -10.87
C ASP A 182 -20.08 25.78 -12.08
N TYR A 183 -18.90 25.39 -12.58
CA TYR A 183 -18.34 25.97 -13.81
C TYR A 183 -19.20 25.69 -15.04
N ILE A 184 -19.84 24.52 -15.13
CA ILE A 184 -20.72 24.15 -16.25
C ILE A 184 -22.11 24.79 -16.10
N GLN A 185 -22.66 24.74 -14.89
CA GLN A 185 -23.96 25.28 -14.56
C GLN A 185 -23.89 25.94 -13.18
N PRO A 186 -24.11 27.27 -13.07
CA PRO A 186 -24.00 27.97 -11.80
C PRO A 186 -24.88 27.36 -10.71
N ILE A 187 -24.28 27.03 -9.58
CA ILE A 187 -24.95 26.42 -8.43
C ILE A 187 -25.13 27.48 -7.36
N SER A 188 -26.39 27.78 -7.01
CA SER A 188 -26.74 28.74 -5.96
C SER A 188 -26.67 28.13 -4.56
N ALA A 189 -25.54 27.50 -4.20
CA ALA A 189 -25.32 26.87 -2.91
C ALA A 189 -23.86 27.02 -2.46
N ASP A 190 -23.61 26.73 -1.18
CA ASP A 190 -22.25 26.72 -0.64
C ASP A 190 -21.46 25.52 -1.20
N LEU A 191 -20.60 25.81 -2.18
CA LEU A 191 -19.73 24.86 -2.87
C LEU A 191 -18.82 24.10 -1.91
N PHE A 192 -18.27 24.80 -0.91
CA PHE A 192 -17.34 24.22 0.04
C PHE A 192 -18.06 23.25 0.98
N LEU A 193 -19.27 23.61 1.45
CA LEU A 193 -20.10 22.71 2.26
C LEU A 193 -20.44 21.43 1.49
N ILE A 194 -20.86 21.54 0.22
CA ILE A 194 -21.20 20.37 -0.60
C ILE A 194 -19.96 19.51 -0.86
N SER A 195 -18.81 20.12 -1.19
CA SER A 195 -17.54 19.41 -1.36
C SER A 195 -17.13 18.67 -0.08
N SER A 196 -17.29 19.31 1.08
CA SER A 196 -17.02 18.71 2.40
C SER A 196 -17.92 17.51 2.69
N LEU A 197 -19.22 17.60 2.36
CA LEU A 197 -20.16 16.48 2.53
C LEU A 197 -19.84 15.31 1.60
N LEU A 198 -19.56 15.58 0.32
CA LEU A 198 -19.17 14.55 -0.65
C LEU A 198 -17.88 13.84 -0.23
N THR A 199 -16.89 14.62 0.22
CA THR A 199 -15.62 14.08 0.73
C THR A 199 -15.83 13.31 2.02
N GLY A 200 -16.70 13.77 2.92
CA GLY A 200 -17.07 13.03 4.13
C GLY A 200 -17.67 11.65 3.80
N VAL A 201 -18.59 11.58 2.84
CA VAL A 201 -19.15 10.30 2.35
C VAL A 201 -18.05 9.43 1.72
N CYS A 202 -17.13 10.03 0.96
CA CYS A 202 -15.97 9.34 0.40
C CYS A 202 -15.11 8.71 1.51
N PHE A 203 -14.76 9.47 2.56
CA PHE A 203 -14.00 8.98 3.71
C PHE A 203 -14.71 7.86 4.47
N LEU A 204 -16.05 7.90 4.59
CA LEU A 204 -16.82 6.78 5.15
C LEU A 204 -16.62 5.50 4.32
N GLY A 205 -16.69 5.61 2.99
CA GLY A 205 -16.49 4.49 2.08
C GLY A 205 -15.06 3.94 2.12
N ILE A 206 -14.06 4.83 2.05
CA ILE A 206 -12.65 4.46 2.12
C ILE A 206 -12.32 3.83 3.48
N GLY A 207 -12.78 4.42 4.58
CA GLY A 207 -12.58 3.89 5.92
C GLY A 207 -13.20 2.51 6.12
N TYR A 208 -14.35 2.24 5.49
CA TYR A 208 -14.93 0.90 5.44
C TYR A 208 -14.06 -0.09 4.66
N LEU A 209 -13.55 0.30 3.48
CA LEU A 209 -12.64 -0.55 2.70
C LEU A 209 -11.33 -0.82 3.45
N LYS A 210 -10.76 0.19 4.11
CA LYS A 210 -9.58 0.08 4.99
C LYS A 210 -9.81 -0.96 6.10
N SER A 211 -11.00 -1.00 6.70
CA SER A 211 -11.34 -1.99 7.72
C SER A 211 -11.30 -3.43 7.19
N ILE A 212 -11.72 -3.64 5.93
CA ILE A 212 -11.66 -4.96 5.29
C ILE A 212 -10.21 -5.37 5.04
N VAL A 213 -9.38 -4.46 4.52
CA VAL A 213 -7.95 -4.74 4.24
C VAL A 213 -7.18 -5.06 5.52
N THR A 214 -7.40 -4.27 6.58
CA THR A 214 -6.61 -4.34 7.82
C THR A 214 -7.21 -5.27 8.86
N ASN A 215 -8.38 -5.86 8.61
CA ASN A 215 -9.16 -6.64 9.58
C ASN A 215 -9.37 -5.91 10.93
N THR A 216 -9.57 -4.58 10.88
CA THR A 216 -9.82 -3.74 12.06
C THR A 216 -11.31 -3.44 12.25
N PRO A 217 -11.78 -3.06 13.45
CA PRO A 217 -13.18 -2.68 13.66
C PRO A 217 -13.64 -1.56 12.71
N LYS A 218 -14.75 -1.79 11.99
CA LYS A 218 -15.27 -0.89 10.94
C LYS A 218 -15.40 0.57 11.41
N LEU A 219 -16.01 0.76 12.58
CA LEU A 219 -16.24 2.10 13.12
C LEU A 219 -14.93 2.82 13.45
N GLN A 220 -13.93 2.10 13.96
CA GLN A 220 -12.63 2.67 14.29
C GLN A 220 -11.92 3.17 13.03
N SER A 221 -11.85 2.33 11.99
CA SER A 221 -11.21 2.67 10.71
C SER A 221 -11.89 3.86 10.02
N ILE A 222 -13.23 3.89 10.03
CA ILE A 222 -14.01 5.01 9.49
C ILE A 222 -13.73 6.32 10.24
N MET A 223 -13.78 6.28 11.58
CA MET A 223 -13.53 7.46 12.40
C MET A 223 -12.10 7.98 12.22
N GLU A 224 -11.12 7.09 12.13
CA GLU A 224 -9.72 7.45 11.90
C GLU A 224 -9.54 8.16 10.55
N THR A 225 -10.10 7.63 9.46
CA THR A 225 -10.03 8.27 8.14
C THR A 225 -10.73 9.64 8.14
N LEU A 226 -11.90 9.76 8.75
CA LEU A 226 -12.62 11.03 8.88
C LEU A 226 -11.83 12.07 9.70
N LEU A 227 -11.26 11.66 10.84
CA LEU A 227 -10.54 12.57 11.74
C LEU A 227 -9.24 13.06 11.11
N LEU A 228 -8.46 12.16 10.50
CA LEU A 228 -7.19 12.53 9.85
C LEU A 228 -7.44 13.40 8.61
N GLY A 229 -8.41 13.03 7.77
CA GLY A 229 -8.77 13.84 6.60
C GLY A 229 -9.36 15.20 6.99
N GLY A 230 -10.22 15.24 8.00
CA GLY A 230 -10.76 16.47 8.55
C GLY A 230 -9.70 17.36 9.19
N ALA A 231 -8.73 16.78 9.91
CA ALA A 231 -7.62 17.52 10.49
C ALA A 231 -6.72 18.15 9.41
N ALA A 232 -6.39 17.41 8.35
CA ALA A 232 -5.62 17.92 7.22
C ALA A 232 -6.34 19.08 6.51
N ALA A 233 -7.63 18.93 6.25
CA ALA A 233 -8.44 19.99 5.63
C ALA A 233 -8.56 21.23 6.53
N THR A 234 -8.75 21.03 7.84
CA THR A 234 -8.81 22.11 8.83
C THR A 234 -7.50 22.87 8.88
N LEU A 235 -6.37 22.15 8.93
CA LEU A 235 -5.03 22.76 8.91
C LEU A 235 -4.83 23.59 7.64
N SER A 236 -5.16 23.03 6.47
CA SER A 236 -5.03 23.72 5.20
C SER A 236 -5.91 24.97 5.11
N TYR A 237 -7.18 24.87 5.54
CA TYR A 237 -8.11 26.01 5.60
C TYR A 237 -7.54 27.15 6.45
N PHE A 238 -7.03 26.84 7.65
CA PHE A 238 -6.45 27.86 8.52
C PHE A 238 -5.19 28.48 7.93
N VAL A 239 -4.32 27.68 7.30
CA VAL A 239 -3.16 28.21 6.58
C VAL A 239 -3.59 29.16 5.47
N GLY A 240 -4.59 28.79 4.66
CA GLY A 240 -5.15 29.65 3.63
C GLY A 240 -5.68 30.97 4.18
N ASN A 241 -6.53 30.91 5.21
CA ASN A 241 -7.11 32.09 5.86
C ASN A 241 -6.05 32.99 6.53
N ILE A 242 -4.99 32.41 7.10
CA ILE A 242 -3.90 33.21 7.70
C ILE A 242 -3.09 33.91 6.61
N LEU A 243 -2.75 33.20 5.53
CA LEU A 243 -1.97 33.77 4.43
C LEU A 243 -2.73 34.85 3.68
N GLU A 244 -4.03 34.67 3.44
CA GLU A 244 -4.88 35.70 2.83
C GLU A 244 -4.83 37.02 3.60
N ARG A 245 -4.94 36.97 4.94
CA ARG A 245 -4.85 38.16 5.82
C ARG A 245 -3.48 38.82 5.88
N ILE A 246 -2.42 38.08 5.59
CA ILE A 246 -1.04 38.61 5.60
C ILE A 246 -0.69 39.26 4.26
N ILE A 247 -1.19 38.68 3.17
CA ILE A 247 -0.82 39.06 1.80
C ILE A 247 -1.77 40.11 1.22
N SER A 248 -3.03 40.18 1.66
CA SER A 248 -4.06 41.14 1.21
C SER A 248 -4.08 42.42 2.03
#